data_AF-A0A936MXM7-F1
#
_entry.id   AF-A0A936MXM7-F1
#
_cell.length_a   1.000
_cell.length_b   1.000
_cell.length_c   1.000
_cell.angle_alpha   90.00
_cell.angle_beta   90.00
_cell.angle_gamma   90.00
#
_symmetry.space_group_name_H-M   'P 1'
#
loop_
_entity.id
_entity.type
_entity.pdbx_description
1 polymer ?
#
loop_
_entity_poly.entity_id
_entity_poly.type
_entity_poly.pdbx_seq_one_letter_code
_entity_poly.pdbx_strand_id
1 'polypeptide(L)'
;MGPRSGTLLAALLAAPLATGAQSLAPRVVATAGASVVAGPVQVAWTVGEPAVTIGQAGTMILTQGFHQPGLVRLRLGMRAFLQGPYNTGTGRMNDGLRVNGWVPLIEPYTGLGYAPIGGGGEAIVPAVLATPGPDAIIDWVFLELRDKADHTTVLHSRSALLQADGDIVDTDGSSPVSFPMPADEYFIAVHHRNHLAVLTLSAIALSASPVAVDLTNGSTATYGMDAQRVLAGVRMLWSGDVTGDGVIKYAGAGNDRDPILVAIGGAVPTATTTGYLSTDVNLDGIIKYAGAENDRDPILQNIGGVLPTGIRNAQLP
;
A
#
# COMPACT_ATOMS: atom_id res chain seq x y z
N MET A 1 -79.07 -29.22 -22.00
CA MET A 1 -78.85 -29.11 -20.53
C MET A 1 -77.34 -29.05 -20.33
N GLY A 2 -76.83 -27.90 -19.88
CA GLY A 2 -75.39 -27.58 -19.90
C GLY A 2 -74.56 -28.26 -18.80
N PRO A 3 -73.23 -28.18 -18.93
CA PRO A 3 -72.42 -27.58 -17.87
C PRO A 3 -71.37 -26.60 -18.46
N ARG A 4 -71.37 -25.34 -18.05
CA ARG A 4 -70.51 -24.72 -17.02
C ARG A 4 -69.01 -24.70 -17.37
N SER A 5 -68.61 -23.53 -17.89
CA SER A 5 -67.24 -23.03 -18.03
C SER A 5 -66.55 -22.93 -16.67
N GLY A 6 -65.40 -23.59 -16.52
CA GLY A 6 -64.50 -23.48 -15.37
C GLY A 6 -63.16 -22.96 -15.85
N THR A 7 -62.93 -21.65 -15.68
CA THR A 7 -61.64 -20.98 -15.89
C THR A 7 -60.67 -21.42 -14.79
N LEU A 8 -59.66 -22.22 -15.15
CA LEU A 8 -58.56 -22.57 -14.24
C LEU A 8 -57.43 -21.56 -14.43
N LEU A 9 -57.30 -20.67 -13.45
CA LEU A 9 -56.21 -19.73 -13.27
C LEU A 9 -54.96 -20.51 -12.82
N ALA A 10 -53.96 -20.66 -13.70
CA ALA A 10 -52.68 -21.27 -13.33
C ALA A 10 -51.82 -20.24 -12.57
N ALA A 11 -51.71 -20.40 -11.25
CA ALA A 11 -50.79 -19.65 -10.42
C ALA A 11 -49.35 -20.15 -10.66
N LEU A 12 -48.53 -19.31 -11.27
CA LEU A 12 -47.09 -19.54 -11.44
C LEU A 12 -46.41 -19.31 -10.08
N LEU A 13 -46.14 -20.39 -9.32
CA LEU A 13 -45.31 -20.32 -8.11
C LEU A 13 -43.86 -20.03 -8.52
N ALA A 14 -43.37 -18.83 -8.25
CA ALA A 14 -41.96 -18.51 -8.29
C ALA A 14 -41.27 -19.15 -7.06
N ALA A 15 -40.42 -20.15 -7.28
CA ALA A 15 -39.55 -20.69 -6.25
C ALA A 15 -38.34 -19.73 -6.06
N PRO A 16 -37.98 -19.35 -4.83
CA PRO A 16 -36.80 -18.52 -4.61
C PRO A 16 -35.53 -19.35 -4.87
N LEU A 17 -34.73 -18.92 -5.84
CA LEU A 17 -33.35 -19.36 -6.00
C LEU A 17 -32.56 -18.87 -4.79
N ALA A 18 -32.31 -19.76 -3.83
CA ALA A 18 -31.36 -19.52 -2.77
C ALA A 18 -29.95 -19.50 -3.37
N THR A 19 -29.40 -18.30 -3.58
CA THR A 19 -27.98 -18.11 -3.85
C THR A 19 -27.21 -18.44 -2.57
N GLY A 20 -26.80 -19.69 -2.42
CA GLY A 20 -25.87 -20.08 -1.35
C GLY A 20 -24.53 -19.39 -1.59
N ALA A 21 -24.20 -18.42 -0.73
CA ALA A 21 -22.84 -17.90 -0.66
C ALA A 21 -21.88 -19.07 -0.39
N GLN A 22 -20.84 -19.23 -1.22
CA GLN A 22 -19.80 -20.21 -0.94
C GLN A 22 -19.01 -19.73 0.28
N SER A 23 -19.07 -20.50 1.37
CA SER A 23 -18.20 -20.27 2.53
C SER A 23 -16.78 -20.72 2.19
N LEU A 24 -15.83 -19.79 2.21
CA LEU A 24 -14.39 -20.04 2.03
C LEU A 24 -13.77 -20.63 3.31
N ALA A 25 -14.44 -21.60 3.93
CA ALA A 25 -13.86 -22.34 5.04
C ALA A 25 -12.81 -23.33 4.50
N PRO A 26 -11.66 -23.50 5.18
CA PRO A 26 -10.64 -24.45 4.77
C PRO A 26 -11.26 -25.86 4.70
N ARG A 27 -11.31 -26.43 3.49
CA ARG A 27 -11.87 -27.75 3.23
C ARG A 27 -10.74 -28.72 2.91
N VAL A 28 -10.67 -29.81 3.68
CA VAL A 28 -9.68 -30.86 3.44
C VAL A 28 -10.21 -31.88 2.45
N VAL A 29 -9.33 -32.32 1.55
CA VAL A 29 -9.54 -33.50 0.71
C VAL A 29 -8.91 -34.69 1.46
N ALA A 30 -9.76 -35.48 2.11
CA ALA A 30 -9.37 -36.69 2.83
C ALA A 30 -10.36 -37.82 2.51
N THR A 31 -9.90 -39.06 2.61
CA THR A 31 -10.73 -40.25 2.37
C THR A 31 -11.81 -40.43 3.44
N ALA A 32 -11.57 -39.92 4.66
CA ALA A 32 -12.57 -39.82 5.72
C ALA A 32 -12.26 -38.68 6.71
N GLY A 33 -13.30 -38.12 7.32
CA GLY A 33 -13.20 -37.02 8.30
C GLY A 33 -14.57 -36.40 8.60
N ALA A 34 -14.63 -35.56 9.62
CA ALA A 34 -15.83 -34.79 9.97
C ALA A 34 -15.46 -33.53 10.75
N SER A 35 -16.46 -32.67 11.00
CA SER A 35 -16.31 -31.47 11.80
C SER A 35 -17.48 -31.33 12.75
N VAL A 36 -17.21 -30.92 13.98
CA VAL A 36 -18.21 -30.50 14.95
C VAL A 36 -17.99 -29.03 15.29
N VAL A 37 -19.08 -28.28 15.39
CA VAL A 37 -19.07 -26.87 15.79
C VAL A 37 -19.84 -26.76 17.11
N ALA A 38 -19.22 -26.15 18.12
CA ALA A 38 -19.83 -25.86 19.41
C ALA A 38 -19.50 -24.41 19.78
N GLY A 39 -20.46 -23.49 19.57
CA GLY A 39 -20.24 -22.06 19.77
C GLY A 39 -19.17 -21.51 18.81
N PRO A 40 -18.17 -20.75 19.29
CA PRO A 40 -17.09 -20.22 18.45
C PRO A 40 -16.02 -21.27 18.10
N VAL A 41 -16.12 -22.50 18.62
CA VAL A 41 -15.11 -23.54 18.45
C VAL A 41 -15.56 -24.52 17.35
N GLN A 42 -14.73 -24.68 16.33
CA GLN A 42 -14.84 -25.76 15.34
C GLN A 42 -13.69 -26.74 15.55
N VAL A 43 -14.03 -28.00 15.76
CA VAL A 43 -13.07 -29.10 15.73
C VAL A 43 -13.35 -29.90 14.48
N ALA A 44 -12.36 -30.00 13.60
CA ALA A 44 -12.42 -30.87 12.44
C ALA A 44 -11.28 -31.89 12.52
N TRP A 45 -11.54 -33.09 12.00
CA TRP A 45 -10.59 -34.19 12.03
C TRP A 45 -10.64 -34.94 10.71
N THR A 46 -9.52 -35.59 10.40
CA THR A 46 -9.40 -36.55 9.32
C THR A 46 -8.89 -37.86 9.90
N VAL A 47 -9.30 -38.97 9.30
CA VAL A 47 -8.71 -40.28 9.61
C VAL A 47 -7.54 -40.44 8.63
N GLY A 48 -6.33 -40.59 9.18
CA GLY A 48 -5.09 -40.38 8.44
C GLY A 48 -4.87 -41.33 7.24
N GLU A 49 -4.33 -40.77 6.17
CA GLU A 49 -3.70 -41.53 5.08
C GLU A 49 -2.26 -41.90 5.50
N PRO A 50 -1.80 -43.15 5.30
CA PRO A 50 -0.43 -43.55 5.60
C PRO A 50 0.61 -42.94 4.64
N ALA A 51 0.16 -42.31 3.55
CA ALA A 51 1.01 -41.63 2.57
C ALA A 51 0.59 -40.17 2.42
N VAL A 52 1.53 -39.26 2.69
CA VAL A 52 1.36 -37.81 2.54
C VAL A 52 1.98 -37.39 1.22
N THR A 53 1.18 -36.81 0.31
CA THR A 53 1.68 -36.16 -0.89
C THR A 53 1.55 -34.66 -0.74
N ILE A 54 2.64 -33.94 -1.03
CA ILE A 54 2.65 -32.48 -1.12
C ILE A 54 2.57 -32.10 -2.59
N GLY A 55 1.48 -31.43 -2.98
CA GLY A 55 1.39 -30.73 -4.25
C GLY A 55 1.77 -29.26 -4.04
N GLN A 56 2.63 -28.71 -4.89
CA GLN A 56 2.96 -27.29 -4.89
C GLN A 56 2.65 -26.67 -6.26
N ALA A 57 1.93 -25.54 -6.24
CA ALA A 57 1.73 -24.70 -7.41
C ALA A 57 1.94 -23.23 -7.00
N GLY A 58 3.10 -22.65 -7.34
CA GLY A 58 3.50 -21.33 -6.87
C GLY A 58 3.65 -21.31 -5.33
N THR A 59 2.95 -20.38 -4.67
CA THR A 59 2.86 -20.25 -3.20
C THR A 59 1.81 -21.16 -2.56
N MET A 60 1.02 -21.89 -3.36
CA MET A 60 0.01 -22.82 -2.85
C MET A 60 0.65 -24.18 -2.57
N ILE A 61 0.68 -24.57 -1.30
CA ILE A 61 1.05 -25.91 -0.85
C ILE A 61 -0.24 -26.65 -0.48
N LEU A 62 -0.44 -27.82 -1.07
CA LEU A 62 -1.51 -28.74 -0.74
C LEU A 62 -0.90 -30.01 -0.16
N THR A 63 -1.08 -30.20 1.13
CA THR A 63 -0.72 -31.44 1.82
C THR A 63 -1.97 -32.29 1.94
N GLN A 64 -2.03 -33.39 1.18
CA GLN A 64 -3.12 -34.36 1.29
C GLN A 64 -3.14 -34.95 2.71
N GLY A 65 -4.32 -35.06 3.33
CA GLY A 65 -4.48 -35.70 4.64
C GLY A 65 -4.27 -34.80 5.88
N PHE A 66 -4.04 -33.49 5.71
CA PHE A 66 -3.97 -32.53 6.83
C PHE A 66 -4.85 -31.31 6.60
N HIS A 67 -5.33 -30.73 7.70
CA HIS A 67 -5.80 -29.35 7.67
C HIS A 67 -4.65 -28.45 7.26
N GLN A 68 -4.82 -27.71 6.17
CA GLN A 68 -3.90 -26.63 5.84
C GLN A 68 -3.98 -25.63 7.00
N PRO A 69 -2.87 -25.33 7.70
CA PRO A 69 -2.88 -24.17 8.57
C PRO A 69 -3.28 -23.00 7.69
N GLY A 70 -4.42 -22.35 8.00
CA GLY A 70 -4.78 -21.13 7.31
C GLY A 70 -3.58 -20.21 7.38
N LEU A 71 -3.15 -19.66 6.24
CA LEU A 71 -2.11 -18.65 6.25
C LEU A 71 -2.61 -17.54 7.18
N VAL A 72 -2.00 -17.42 8.37
CA VAL A 72 -2.20 -16.25 9.21
C VAL A 72 -1.67 -15.10 8.37
N ARG A 73 -2.57 -14.23 7.95
CA ARG A 73 -2.22 -13.04 7.19
C ARG A 73 -2.25 -11.88 8.15
N LEU A 74 -1.10 -11.23 8.32
CA LEU A 74 -1.05 -10.00 9.09
C LEU A 74 -1.91 -8.95 8.42
N ARG A 75 -2.57 -8.13 9.24
CA ARG A 75 -3.31 -6.97 8.76
C ARG A 75 -2.71 -5.72 9.38
N LEU A 76 -2.17 -4.86 8.53
CA LEU A 76 -1.57 -3.58 8.92
C LEU A 76 -2.51 -2.44 8.49
N GLY A 77 -3.08 -1.74 9.46
CA GLY A 77 -3.76 -0.48 9.21
C GLY A 77 -2.77 0.65 9.43
N MET A 78 -2.16 1.16 8.36
CA MET A 78 -1.12 2.17 8.47
C MET A 78 -1.60 3.52 7.94
N ARG A 79 -1.11 4.61 8.53
CA ARG A 79 -1.35 5.97 8.04
C ARG A 79 -0.05 6.73 7.87
N ALA A 80 0.10 7.41 6.74
CA ALA A 80 1.21 8.30 6.46
C ALA A 80 0.78 9.44 5.55
N PHE A 81 1.46 10.58 5.64
CA PHE A 81 1.29 11.68 4.68
C PHE A 81 2.58 11.94 3.92
N LEU A 82 2.46 12.35 2.67
CA LEU A 82 3.55 12.83 1.83
C LEU A 82 3.55 14.36 1.84
N GLN A 83 4.69 14.97 2.15
CA GLN A 83 4.76 16.43 2.22
C GLN A 83 4.38 17.12 0.91
N GLY A 84 4.79 16.55 -0.23
CA GLY A 84 4.58 17.12 -1.55
C GLY A 84 3.12 17.48 -1.85
N PRO A 85 2.21 16.50 -1.87
CA PRO A 85 0.79 16.74 -2.15
C PRO A 85 0.00 17.25 -0.95
N TYR A 86 0.56 17.29 0.26
CA TYR A 86 -0.20 17.63 1.47
C TYR A 86 -0.66 19.10 1.48
N ASN A 87 -1.98 19.28 1.61
CA ASN A 87 -2.64 20.57 1.64
C ASN A 87 -3.10 20.89 3.06
N THR A 88 -2.47 21.88 3.68
CA THR A 88 -2.77 22.32 5.05
C THR A 88 -4.15 22.94 5.21
N GLY A 89 -4.77 23.44 4.13
CA GLY A 89 -6.11 24.02 4.16
C GLY A 89 -7.21 22.97 4.25
N THR A 90 -7.01 21.79 3.65
CA THR A 90 -7.96 20.68 3.69
C THR A 90 -7.59 19.60 4.71
N GLY A 91 -6.33 19.56 5.15
CA GLY A 91 -5.79 18.50 6.01
C GLY A 91 -5.64 17.17 5.27
N ARG A 92 -5.50 17.20 3.94
CA ARG A 92 -5.43 16.02 3.06
C ARG A 92 -4.42 16.23 1.95
N MET A 93 -4.03 15.16 1.28
CA MET A 93 -3.21 15.20 0.07
C MET A 93 -4.06 15.49 -1.16
N ASN A 94 -3.53 16.30 -2.08
CA ASN A 94 -4.11 16.53 -3.38
C ASN A 94 -3.99 15.25 -4.23
N ASP A 95 -5.01 14.95 -5.04
CA ASP A 95 -5.11 13.73 -5.85
C ASP A 95 -4.85 13.99 -7.35
N GLY A 96 -3.94 14.92 -7.66
CA GLY A 96 -3.68 15.39 -9.02
C GLY A 96 -3.30 14.27 -9.99
N LEU A 97 -2.41 13.35 -9.59
CA LEU A 97 -2.09 12.15 -10.37
C LEU A 97 -3.33 11.33 -10.75
N ARG A 98 -4.26 11.12 -9.81
CA ARG A 98 -5.47 10.33 -10.03
C ARG A 98 -6.42 11.06 -10.97
N VAL A 99 -6.65 12.35 -10.73
CA VAL A 99 -7.50 13.21 -11.57
C VAL A 99 -7.00 13.26 -13.01
N ASN A 100 -5.67 13.31 -13.19
CA ASN A 100 -5.02 13.36 -14.50
C ASN A 100 -4.80 11.98 -15.14
N GLY A 101 -5.18 10.89 -14.46
CA GLY A 101 -5.10 9.53 -15.00
C GLY A 101 -3.68 8.95 -15.05
N TRP A 102 -2.77 9.45 -14.22
CA TRP A 102 -1.36 9.04 -14.19
C TRP A 102 -1.03 7.94 -13.18
N VAL A 103 -1.90 7.64 -12.21
CA VAL A 103 -1.65 6.55 -11.25
C VAL A 103 -1.60 5.20 -12.01
N PRO A 104 -0.48 4.46 -11.96
CA PRO A 104 -0.33 3.22 -12.71
C PRO A 104 -1.20 2.11 -12.11
N LEU A 105 -1.67 1.20 -12.96
CA LEU A 105 -2.47 0.04 -12.54
C LEU A 105 -1.62 -1.12 -12.00
N ILE A 106 -0.31 -1.08 -12.21
CA ILE A 106 0.65 -2.04 -11.67
C ILE A 106 1.59 -1.24 -10.78
N GLU A 107 2.00 -1.81 -9.66
CA GLU A 107 2.97 -1.18 -8.77
C GLU A 107 4.23 -0.75 -9.53
N PRO A 108 4.76 0.46 -9.27
CA PRO A 108 5.87 1.01 -10.02
C PRO A 108 7.24 0.54 -9.50
N TYR A 109 7.33 -0.01 -8.29
CA TYR A 109 8.57 -0.21 -7.54
C TYR A 109 9.46 -1.28 -8.18
N THR A 110 8.89 -2.36 -8.72
CA THR A 110 9.67 -3.33 -9.52
C THR A 110 10.32 -2.65 -10.74
N GLY A 111 9.60 -1.75 -11.41
CA GLY A 111 10.11 -0.96 -12.53
C GLY A 111 11.15 0.09 -12.13
N LEU A 112 11.08 0.58 -10.90
CA LEU A 112 12.04 1.51 -10.29
C LEU A 112 13.29 0.81 -9.73
N GLY A 113 13.40 -0.51 -9.86
CA GLY A 113 14.58 -1.28 -9.46
C GLY A 113 14.54 -1.80 -8.02
N TYR A 114 13.42 -1.69 -7.32
CA TYR A 114 13.23 -2.36 -6.05
C TYR A 114 13.23 -3.88 -6.27
N ALA A 115 13.79 -4.62 -5.31
CA ALA A 115 13.82 -6.08 -5.32
C ALA A 115 12.86 -6.62 -4.25
N PRO A 116 11.54 -6.71 -4.54
CA PRO A 116 10.57 -7.13 -3.54
C PRO A 116 10.82 -8.55 -3.03
N ILE A 117 10.70 -8.73 -1.72
CA ILE A 117 10.82 -10.02 -1.03
C ILE A 117 9.41 -10.53 -0.73
N GLY A 118 8.98 -11.54 -1.48
CA GLY A 118 7.71 -12.24 -1.27
C GLY A 118 6.43 -11.47 -1.65
N GLY A 119 6.51 -10.19 -2.00
CA GLY A 119 5.48 -9.44 -2.74
C GLY A 119 5.94 -9.16 -4.18
N GLY A 120 5.50 -8.03 -4.73
CA GLY A 120 5.87 -7.55 -6.07
C GLY A 120 4.84 -7.94 -7.14
N GLY A 121 4.67 -7.06 -8.13
CA GLY A 121 3.68 -7.23 -9.19
C GLY A 121 2.24 -7.01 -8.72
N GLU A 122 2.04 -6.36 -7.57
CA GLU A 122 0.72 -5.92 -7.14
C GLU A 122 0.06 -5.05 -8.21
N ALA A 123 -1.23 -5.29 -8.46
CA ALA A 123 -1.97 -4.59 -9.50
C ALA A 123 -3.38 -4.27 -9.00
N ILE A 124 -3.93 -3.19 -9.54
CA ILE A 124 -5.28 -2.71 -9.27
C ILE A 124 -6.11 -2.73 -10.56
N VAL A 125 -7.43 -2.72 -10.39
CA VAL A 125 -8.35 -2.47 -11.49
C VAL A 125 -8.69 -0.98 -11.56
N PRO A 126 -9.00 -0.42 -12.75
CA PRO A 126 -9.33 1.00 -12.90
C PRO A 126 -10.43 1.52 -11.94
N ALA A 127 -11.37 0.66 -11.55
CA ALA A 127 -12.45 1.01 -10.64
C ALA A 127 -11.95 1.45 -9.25
N VAL A 128 -10.76 1.00 -8.82
CA VAL A 128 -10.15 1.43 -7.54
C VAL A 128 -9.81 2.92 -7.54
N LEU A 129 -9.52 3.50 -8.71
CA LEU A 129 -9.19 4.92 -8.86
C LEU A 129 -10.41 5.84 -9.06
N ALA A 130 -11.62 5.26 -9.06
CA ALA A 130 -12.85 6.01 -9.32
C ALA A 130 -13.35 6.81 -8.11
N THR A 131 -12.92 6.45 -6.90
CA THR A 131 -13.34 7.11 -5.65
C THR A 131 -12.61 8.44 -5.46
N PRO A 132 -13.31 9.58 -5.31
CA PRO A 132 -12.71 10.87 -4.98
C PRO A 132 -12.76 11.15 -3.47
N GLY A 133 -12.22 12.30 -3.05
CA GLY A 133 -12.35 12.79 -1.67
C GLY A 133 -11.32 12.17 -0.73
N PRO A 134 -11.66 11.94 0.57
CA PRO A 134 -10.69 11.39 1.55
C PRO A 134 -10.11 10.04 1.12
N ASP A 135 -10.95 9.17 0.55
CA ASP A 135 -10.57 7.82 0.13
C ASP A 135 -9.91 7.78 -1.27
N ALA A 136 -9.65 8.94 -1.88
CA ALA A 136 -9.03 9.00 -3.20
C ALA A 136 -7.61 8.45 -3.15
N ILE A 137 -7.30 7.46 -4.00
CA ILE A 137 -5.94 6.96 -4.16
C ILE A 137 -5.07 8.06 -4.76
N ILE A 138 -4.06 8.51 -4.02
CA ILE A 138 -3.12 9.53 -4.51
C ILE A 138 -1.92 8.91 -5.19
N ASP A 139 -1.44 7.74 -4.71
CA ASP A 139 -0.27 7.05 -5.24
C ASP A 139 -0.06 5.65 -4.62
N TRP A 140 0.97 4.95 -5.09
CA TRP A 140 1.53 3.74 -4.50
C TRP A 140 2.62 4.04 -3.46
N VAL A 141 2.69 3.22 -2.42
CA VAL A 141 3.78 3.15 -1.44
C VAL A 141 4.36 1.75 -1.39
N PHE A 142 5.61 1.61 -0.95
CA PHE A 142 6.29 0.33 -0.79
C PHE A 142 6.58 0.07 0.69
N LEU A 143 5.98 -0.98 1.23
CA LEU A 143 6.08 -1.34 2.63
C LEU A 143 7.07 -2.48 2.82
N GLU A 144 7.86 -2.42 3.88
CA GLU A 144 8.73 -3.51 4.30
C GLU A 144 8.41 -3.92 5.75
N LEU A 145 8.32 -5.23 5.97
CA LEU A 145 8.40 -5.84 7.29
C LEU A 145 9.84 -6.33 7.50
N ARG A 146 10.47 -5.83 8.56
CA ARG A 146 11.86 -6.13 8.91
C ARG A 146 11.95 -6.88 10.23
N ASP A 147 13.03 -7.64 10.39
CA ASP A 147 13.25 -8.53 11.53
C ASP A 147 13.30 -7.76 12.86
N LYS A 148 12.61 -8.26 13.90
CA LYS A 148 12.56 -7.63 15.24
C LYS A 148 13.89 -7.59 15.99
N ALA A 149 14.80 -8.51 15.68
CA ALA A 149 16.14 -8.55 16.27
C ALA A 149 17.14 -7.74 15.44
N ASP A 150 16.90 -7.59 14.14
CA ASP A 150 17.74 -6.81 13.24
C ASP A 150 16.92 -6.05 12.18
N HIS A 151 16.69 -4.77 12.46
CA HIS A 151 15.97 -3.84 11.59
C HIS A 151 16.65 -3.54 10.23
N THR A 152 17.85 -4.09 9.95
CA THR A 152 18.48 -4.03 8.61
C THR A 152 18.02 -5.17 7.70
N THR A 153 17.48 -6.25 8.27
CA THR A 153 17.04 -7.44 7.53
C THR A 153 15.57 -7.32 7.14
N VAL A 154 15.29 -7.20 5.84
CA VAL A 154 13.93 -7.22 5.28
C VAL A 154 13.44 -8.66 5.15
N LEU A 155 12.30 -8.97 5.76
CA LEU A 155 11.69 -10.31 5.74
C LEU A 155 10.59 -10.43 4.69
N HIS A 156 9.85 -9.36 4.46
CA HIS A 156 8.81 -9.30 3.44
C HIS A 156 8.60 -7.86 2.99
N SER A 157 8.21 -7.67 1.74
CA SER A 157 7.88 -6.35 1.21
C SER A 157 6.66 -6.43 0.30
N ARG A 158 5.86 -5.37 0.28
CA ARG A 158 4.63 -5.32 -0.49
C ARG A 158 4.28 -3.90 -0.89
N SER A 159 3.85 -3.70 -2.13
CA SER A 159 3.28 -2.43 -2.56
C SER A 159 1.82 -2.28 -2.11
N ALA A 160 1.46 -1.08 -1.70
CA ALA A 160 0.13 -0.72 -1.22
C ALA A 160 -0.28 0.65 -1.78
N LEU A 161 -1.54 1.01 -1.60
CA LEU A 161 -2.10 2.28 -2.08
C LEU A 161 -2.19 3.27 -0.93
N LEU A 162 -1.88 4.54 -1.22
CA LEU A 162 -2.01 5.63 -0.27
C LEU A 162 -3.21 6.50 -0.64
N GLN A 163 -4.08 6.78 0.33
CA GLN A 163 -5.29 7.59 0.20
C GLN A 163 -5.04 9.05 0.59
N ALA A 164 -5.91 9.95 0.13
CA ALA A 164 -5.77 11.39 0.34
C ALA A 164 -5.82 11.81 1.83
N ASP A 165 -6.53 11.07 2.68
CA ASP A 165 -6.55 11.29 4.14
C ASP A 165 -5.45 10.55 4.91
N GLY A 166 -4.52 9.91 4.19
CA GLY A 166 -3.29 9.32 4.70
C GLY A 166 -3.39 7.82 4.97
N ASP A 167 -4.55 7.20 4.80
CA ASP A 167 -4.71 5.76 4.99
C ASP A 167 -3.93 4.98 3.91
N ILE A 168 -3.17 3.97 4.34
CA ILE A 168 -2.49 3.03 3.46
C ILE A 168 -3.30 1.73 3.43
N VAL A 169 -3.79 1.39 2.24
CA VAL A 169 -4.74 0.31 1.98
C VAL A 169 -4.20 -0.69 0.96
N ASP A 170 -4.72 -1.91 0.99
CA ASP A 170 -4.38 -2.96 0.03
C ASP A 170 -4.92 -2.62 -1.37
N THR A 171 -4.64 -3.48 -2.36
CA THR A 171 -4.96 -3.27 -3.78
C THR A 171 -6.46 -3.18 -4.10
N ASP A 172 -7.33 -3.44 -3.12
CA ASP A 172 -8.78 -3.22 -3.26
C ASP A 172 -9.20 -1.76 -2.98
N GLY A 173 -8.26 -0.92 -2.50
CA GLY A 173 -8.49 0.49 -2.19
C GLY A 173 -9.20 0.75 -0.86
N SER A 174 -9.33 -0.23 0.03
CA SER A 174 -10.02 -0.02 1.32
C SER A 174 -9.58 -0.93 2.47
N SER A 175 -9.13 -2.15 2.19
CA SER A 175 -8.73 -3.09 3.24
C SER A 175 -7.38 -2.69 3.85
N PRO A 176 -7.14 -2.97 5.15
CA PRO A 176 -5.79 -2.94 5.71
C PRO A 176 -4.84 -3.84 4.91
N VAL A 177 -3.59 -3.43 4.77
CA VAL A 177 -2.60 -4.16 3.97
C VAL A 177 -2.34 -5.55 4.55
N SER A 178 -2.42 -6.56 3.69
CA SER A 178 -2.26 -7.95 4.08
C SER A 178 -0.86 -8.51 3.78
N PHE A 179 -0.18 -9.06 4.78
CA PHE A 179 1.09 -9.76 4.60
C PHE A 179 0.95 -11.25 4.86
N PRO A 180 1.40 -12.15 3.96
CA PRO A 180 1.41 -13.60 4.16
C PRO A 180 2.57 -14.02 5.10
N MET A 181 2.64 -13.41 6.28
CA MET A 181 3.69 -13.58 7.29
C MET A 181 3.08 -14.04 8.63
N PRO A 182 3.83 -14.78 9.47
CA PRO A 182 3.34 -15.22 10.76
C PRO A 182 3.16 -14.04 11.73
N ALA A 183 2.24 -14.18 12.69
CA ALA A 183 2.08 -13.21 13.77
C ALA A 183 3.36 -13.13 14.60
N ASP A 184 3.98 -11.95 14.62
CA ASP A 184 5.20 -11.63 15.37
C ASP A 184 5.34 -10.10 15.43
N GLU A 185 6.41 -9.61 16.04
CA GLU A 185 6.84 -8.22 16.00
C GLU A 185 7.69 -7.94 14.76
N TYR A 186 7.49 -6.79 14.13
CA TYR A 186 8.26 -6.35 12.97
C TYR A 186 8.57 -4.87 13.05
N PHE A 187 9.76 -4.46 12.64
CA PHE A 187 9.95 -3.06 12.25
C PHE A 187 9.28 -2.84 10.90
N ILE A 188 8.66 -1.67 10.73
CA ILE A 188 7.89 -1.36 9.52
C ILE A 188 8.52 -0.16 8.83
N ALA A 189 8.93 -0.31 7.58
CA ALA A 189 9.40 0.79 6.75
C ALA A 189 8.35 1.18 5.71
N VAL A 190 8.22 2.48 5.45
CA VAL A 190 7.44 3.04 4.34
C VAL A 190 8.37 3.75 3.41
N HIS A 191 8.38 3.31 2.16
CA HIS A 191 9.09 3.94 1.06
C HIS A 191 8.10 4.55 0.09
N HIS A 192 8.54 5.62 -0.57
CA HIS A 192 7.80 6.28 -1.63
C HIS A 192 8.75 6.64 -2.76
N ARG A 193 8.26 6.73 -3.99
CA ARG A 193 9.09 6.92 -5.20
C ARG A 193 9.95 8.20 -5.18
N ASN A 194 9.55 9.22 -4.44
CA ASN A 194 10.28 10.49 -4.39
C ASN A 194 10.25 11.22 -3.03
N HIS A 195 10.00 10.47 -1.97
CA HIS A 195 10.07 10.97 -0.60
C HIS A 195 11.02 10.09 0.22
N LEU A 196 11.70 10.70 1.19
CA LEU A 196 12.56 9.94 2.10
C LEU A 196 11.72 8.96 2.93
N ALA A 197 12.16 7.71 2.90
CA ALA A 197 11.54 6.62 3.63
C ALA A 197 11.66 6.78 5.15
N VAL A 198 10.73 6.16 5.86
CA VAL A 198 10.60 6.21 7.32
C VAL A 198 10.51 4.79 7.87
N LEU A 199 11.24 4.52 8.95
CA LEU A 199 11.19 3.26 9.70
C LEU A 199 10.67 3.51 11.12
N THR A 200 9.89 2.58 11.65
CA THR A 200 9.47 2.62 13.07
C THR A 200 10.68 2.53 14.00
N LEU A 201 10.65 3.22 15.15
CA LEU A 201 11.74 3.16 16.13
C LEU A 201 11.83 1.81 16.84
N SER A 202 10.69 1.16 17.01
CA SER A 202 10.54 -0.14 17.66
C SER A 202 9.78 -1.10 16.75
N ALA A 203 10.00 -2.40 16.96
CA ALA A 203 9.17 -3.43 16.35
C ALA A 203 7.74 -3.36 16.90
N ILE A 204 6.75 -3.65 16.04
CA ILE A 204 5.32 -3.58 16.34
C ILE A 204 4.75 -4.99 16.18
N ALA A 205 4.03 -5.47 17.19
CA ALA A 205 3.34 -6.75 17.16
C ALA A 205 2.20 -6.73 16.14
N LEU A 206 2.29 -7.56 15.11
CA LEU A 206 1.28 -7.72 14.07
C LEU A 206 0.56 -9.07 14.21
N SER A 207 -0.72 -9.09 13.83
CA SER A 207 -1.54 -10.30 13.88
C SER A 207 -2.59 -10.31 12.77
N ALA A 208 -3.45 -11.34 12.75
CA ALA A 208 -4.60 -11.39 11.84
C ALA A 208 -5.65 -10.28 12.11
N SER A 209 -5.66 -9.71 13.32
CA SER A 209 -6.45 -8.52 13.62
C SER A 209 -5.72 -7.28 13.15
N PRO A 210 -6.39 -6.32 12.48
CA PRO A 210 -5.77 -5.07 12.06
C PRO A 210 -5.11 -4.34 13.22
N VAL A 211 -3.82 -4.02 13.06
CA VAL A 211 -3.05 -3.20 14.00
C VAL A 211 -2.86 -1.82 13.40
N ALA A 212 -3.22 -0.79 14.16
CA ALA A 212 -3.11 0.61 13.73
C ALA A 212 -1.69 1.14 13.97
N VAL A 213 -1.08 1.70 12.92
CA VAL A 213 0.22 2.37 12.96
C VAL A 213 0.08 3.74 12.30
N ASP A 214 0.19 4.80 13.08
CA ASP A 214 -0.05 6.16 12.59
C ASP A 214 1.23 7.00 12.64
N LEU A 215 1.79 7.31 11.46
CA LEU A 215 2.97 8.15 11.30
C LEU A 215 2.64 9.64 11.22
N THR A 216 1.37 10.04 11.21
CA THR A 216 0.92 11.41 10.92
C THR A 216 0.83 12.32 12.15
N ASN A 217 0.72 11.73 13.35
CA ASN A 217 0.43 12.46 14.59
C ASN A 217 1.53 12.35 15.67
N GLY A 218 2.56 11.53 15.44
CA GLY A 218 3.69 11.33 16.35
C GLY A 218 3.45 10.32 17.47
N SER A 219 2.32 9.60 17.46
CA SER A 219 2.07 8.47 18.36
C SER A 219 3.03 7.30 18.09
N THR A 220 3.44 7.12 16.83
CA THR A 220 4.46 6.15 16.44
C THR A 220 5.82 6.84 16.38
N ALA A 221 6.75 6.43 17.25
CA ALA A 221 8.12 6.89 17.18
C ALA A 221 8.83 6.31 15.95
N THR A 222 9.72 7.09 15.34
CA THR A 222 10.46 6.72 14.12
C THR A 222 11.96 6.63 14.40
N TYR A 223 12.64 5.78 13.65
CA TYR A 223 14.09 5.62 13.73
C TYR A 223 14.80 6.90 13.29
N GLY A 224 15.93 7.21 13.92
CA GLY A 224 16.67 8.45 13.68
C GLY A 224 16.11 9.67 14.41
N MET A 225 16.60 10.86 14.06
CA MET A 225 16.25 12.10 14.79
C MET A 225 15.32 13.03 14.01
N ASP A 226 15.35 13.01 12.69
CA ASP A 226 14.59 13.94 11.84
C ASP A 226 13.99 13.23 10.62
N ALA A 227 13.39 12.06 10.87
CA ALA A 227 12.84 11.16 9.85
C ALA A 227 11.67 11.75 9.08
N GLN A 228 10.99 12.77 9.63
CA GLN A 228 9.73 13.28 9.10
C GLN A 228 9.68 14.80 9.10
N ARG A 229 9.03 15.37 8.10
CA ARG A 229 8.66 16.78 8.07
C ARG A 229 7.51 17.01 9.04
N VAL A 230 7.65 18.02 9.90
CA VAL A 230 6.53 18.50 10.74
C VAL A 230 6.03 19.84 10.21
N LEU A 231 4.73 19.93 9.91
CA LEU A 231 4.04 21.17 9.53
C LEU A 231 2.72 21.28 10.30
N ALA A 232 2.57 22.34 11.08
CA ALA A 232 1.37 22.60 11.89
C ALA A 232 0.93 21.40 12.78
N GLY A 233 1.90 20.63 13.30
CA GLY A 233 1.66 19.45 14.15
C GLY A 233 1.43 18.14 13.40
N VAL A 234 1.27 18.19 12.07
CA VAL A 234 1.16 17.00 11.22
C VAL A 234 2.54 16.57 10.75
N ARG A 235 2.79 15.26 10.82
CA ARG A 235 4.03 14.60 10.39
C ARG A 235 3.84 13.97 9.03
N MET A 236 4.84 14.14 8.17
CA MET A 236 4.83 13.71 6.78
C MET A 236 6.21 13.16 6.40
N LEU A 237 6.29 12.30 5.39
CA LEU A 237 7.55 11.95 4.75
C LEU A 237 8.12 13.19 4.06
N TRP A 238 9.43 13.37 4.10
CA TRP A 238 10.12 14.48 3.45
C TRP A 238 10.07 14.31 1.93
N SER A 239 9.59 15.32 1.21
CA SER A 239 9.55 15.30 -0.26
C SER A 239 10.88 15.66 -0.89
N GLY A 240 11.12 15.18 -2.12
CA GLY A 240 12.17 15.73 -2.98
C GLY A 240 13.40 14.86 -3.18
N ASP A 241 13.37 13.59 -2.80
CA ASP A 241 14.38 12.61 -3.21
C ASP A 241 13.99 12.05 -4.59
N VAL A 242 14.15 12.85 -5.63
CA VAL A 242 13.64 12.49 -6.97
C VAL A 242 14.52 11.43 -7.65
N THR A 243 15.73 11.23 -7.13
CA THR A 243 16.68 10.23 -7.61
C THR A 243 16.48 8.87 -6.95
N GLY A 244 15.83 8.82 -5.79
CA GLY A 244 15.62 7.61 -5.01
C GLY A 244 16.89 7.09 -4.35
N ASP A 245 17.88 7.97 -4.11
CA ASP A 245 19.16 7.62 -3.50
C ASP A 245 19.15 7.72 -1.96
N GLY A 246 18.01 8.10 -1.38
CA GLY A 246 17.83 8.30 0.05
C GLY A 246 18.40 9.62 0.55
N VAL A 247 18.77 10.56 -0.32
CA VAL A 247 19.44 11.80 0.05
C VAL A 247 18.92 13.01 -0.71
N ILE A 248 18.24 13.91 -0.02
CA ILE A 248 17.80 15.19 -0.59
C ILE A 248 18.96 16.19 -0.63
N LYS A 249 19.28 16.67 -1.83
CA LYS A 249 20.28 17.71 -2.11
C LYS A 249 19.76 18.70 -3.15
N TYR A 250 20.01 20.00 -2.96
CA TYR A 250 19.64 21.02 -3.95
C TYR A 250 20.79 21.46 -4.86
N ALA A 251 22.04 21.35 -4.40
CA ALA A 251 23.22 21.76 -5.15
C ALA A 251 24.36 20.74 -5.00
N GLY A 252 25.35 20.83 -5.89
CA GLY A 252 26.45 19.87 -5.97
C GLY A 252 26.15 18.70 -6.91
N ALA A 253 27.10 17.76 -7.03
CA ALA A 253 26.91 16.58 -7.86
C ALA A 253 25.85 15.64 -7.25
N GLY A 254 24.97 15.09 -8.10
CA GLY A 254 23.86 14.24 -7.66
C GLY A 254 22.82 15.00 -6.84
N ASN A 255 22.49 16.23 -7.25
CA ASN A 255 21.38 16.98 -6.66
C ASN A 255 20.05 16.58 -7.30
N ASP A 256 18.95 16.74 -6.54
CA ASP A 256 17.59 16.41 -6.96
C ASP A 256 16.94 17.47 -7.86
N ARG A 257 17.55 18.67 -7.93
CA ARG A 257 17.04 19.77 -8.73
C ARG A 257 17.28 19.58 -10.23
N ASP A 258 18.45 19.08 -10.60
CA ASP A 258 18.86 18.94 -12.00
C ASP A 258 18.03 17.92 -12.78
N PRO A 259 17.66 16.74 -12.22
CA PRO A 259 16.72 15.81 -12.87
C PRO A 259 15.38 16.45 -13.25
N ILE A 260 14.87 17.39 -12.45
CA ILE A 260 13.63 18.12 -12.76
C ILE A 260 13.80 18.97 -14.01
N LEU A 261 14.93 19.68 -14.15
CA LEU A 261 15.22 20.47 -15.36
C LEU A 261 15.35 19.57 -16.58
N VAL A 262 16.04 18.43 -16.43
CA VAL A 262 16.21 17.44 -17.51
C VAL A 262 14.87 16.87 -17.96
N ALA A 263 13.95 16.57 -17.03
CA ALA A 263 12.62 16.03 -17.34
C ALA A 263 11.79 16.96 -18.24
N ILE A 264 11.92 18.28 -18.09
CA ILE A 264 11.24 19.28 -18.94
C ILE A 264 12.02 19.66 -20.21
N GLY A 265 13.08 18.92 -20.55
CA GLY A 265 13.88 19.13 -21.77
C GLY A 265 15.20 19.87 -21.57
N GLY A 266 15.59 20.20 -20.33
CA GLY A 266 16.95 20.61 -19.97
C GLY A 266 17.35 22.06 -20.27
N ALA A 267 16.64 22.76 -21.16
CA ALA A 267 17.05 24.06 -21.67
C ALA A 267 16.13 25.23 -21.31
N VAL A 268 14.81 25.03 -21.34
CA VAL A 268 13.82 26.10 -21.13
C VAL A 268 13.17 25.90 -19.76
N PRO A 269 13.53 26.68 -18.72
CA PRO A 269 13.08 26.45 -17.34
C PRO A 269 11.57 26.59 -17.11
N THR A 270 10.86 27.19 -18.07
CA THR A 270 9.41 27.39 -18.06
C THR A 270 8.65 26.34 -18.88
N ALA A 271 9.36 25.40 -19.52
CA ALA A 271 8.72 24.25 -20.13
C ALA A 271 8.13 23.35 -19.04
N THR A 272 7.14 22.56 -19.42
CA THR A 272 6.53 21.56 -18.55
C THR A 272 6.43 20.24 -19.30
N THR A 273 6.38 19.15 -18.54
CA THR A 273 5.99 17.83 -19.05
C THR A 273 4.94 17.24 -18.11
N THR A 274 4.20 16.24 -18.55
CA THR A 274 3.20 15.56 -17.74
C THR A 274 3.49 14.07 -17.68
N GLY A 275 3.08 13.43 -16.58
CA GLY A 275 3.27 12.00 -16.42
C GLY A 275 3.41 11.55 -14.98
N TYR A 276 3.52 10.24 -14.81
CA TYR A 276 3.93 9.61 -13.56
C TYR A 276 5.46 9.57 -13.48
N LEU A 277 6.07 10.64 -12.96
CA LEU A 277 7.53 10.79 -12.89
C LEU A 277 8.00 10.95 -11.44
N SER A 278 9.21 10.48 -11.14
CA SER A 278 9.83 10.69 -9.82
C SER A 278 10.14 12.18 -9.56
N THR A 279 10.30 12.97 -10.62
CA THR A 279 10.55 14.41 -10.56
C THR A 279 9.30 15.26 -10.26
N ASP A 280 8.11 14.65 -10.26
CA ASP A 280 6.86 15.30 -9.84
C ASP A 280 6.74 15.23 -8.31
N VAL A 281 7.30 16.23 -7.64
CA VAL A 281 7.48 16.28 -6.18
C VAL A 281 6.16 16.58 -5.47
N ASN A 282 5.26 17.34 -6.10
CA ASN A 282 3.96 17.70 -5.53
C ASN A 282 2.82 16.71 -5.89
N LEU A 283 3.09 15.75 -6.78
CA LEU A 283 2.17 14.71 -7.24
C LEU A 283 0.93 15.30 -7.96
N ASP A 284 1.13 16.36 -8.73
CA ASP A 284 0.09 16.97 -9.56
C ASP A 284 0.05 16.41 -11.01
N GLY A 285 1.04 15.61 -11.40
CA GLY A 285 1.20 15.06 -12.74
C GLY A 285 1.75 16.03 -13.78
N ILE A 286 2.25 17.19 -13.38
CA ILE A 286 2.80 18.27 -14.21
C ILE A 286 4.15 18.73 -13.65
N ILE A 287 5.23 18.33 -14.30
CA ILE A 287 6.59 18.64 -13.85
C ILE A 287 6.93 20.06 -14.27
N LYS A 288 7.30 20.88 -13.30
CA LYS A 288 7.66 22.30 -13.45
C LYS A 288 8.99 22.58 -12.76
N TYR A 289 9.91 23.21 -13.48
CA TYR A 289 11.16 23.68 -12.87
C TYR A 289 11.07 25.11 -12.33
N ALA A 290 10.25 25.98 -12.93
CA ALA A 290 10.06 27.37 -12.50
C ALA A 290 8.59 27.78 -12.53
N GLY A 291 8.27 28.90 -11.89
CA GLY A 291 6.90 29.39 -11.70
C GLY A 291 6.32 28.98 -10.36
N ALA A 292 5.05 29.30 -10.14
CA ALA A 292 4.35 28.88 -8.93
C ALA A 292 4.19 27.35 -8.92
N GLU A 293 4.26 26.76 -7.73
CA GLU A 293 4.08 25.31 -7.52
C GLU A 293 5.06 24.47 -8.36
N ASN A 294 6.31 24.92 -8.48
CA ASN A 294 7.36 24.14 -9.12
C ASN A 294 7.89 23.03 -8.19
N ASP A 295 8.46 21.98 -8.79
CA ASP A 295 8.91 20.79 -8.06
C ASP A 295 10.24 20.96 -7.34
N ARG A 296 11.03 21.98 -7.70
CA ARG A 296 12.35 22.21 -7.11
C ARG A 296 12.31 22.98 -5.79
N ASP A 297 11.32 23.85 -5.60
CA ASP A 297 11.25 24.69 -4.42
C ASP A 297 11.03 23.88 -3.12
N PRO A 298 10.21 22.82 -3.09
CA PRO A 298 10.12 21.92 -1.93
C PRO A 298 11.48 21.32 -1.53
N ILE A 299 12.31 20.92 -2.50
CA ILE A 299 13.67 20.40 -2.26
C ILE A 299 14.51 21.45 -1.54
N LEU A 300 14.53 22.69 -2.06
CA LEU A 300 15.28 23.79 -1.45
C LEU A 300 14.82 24.07 -0.02
N GLN A 301 13.51 24.10 0.21
CA GLN A 301 12.95 24.32 1.54
C GLN A 301 13.35 23.23 2.52
N ASN A 302 13.36 21.96 2.09
CA ASN A 302 13.66 20.81 2.93
C ASN A 302 15.12 20.73 3.39
N ILE A 303 16.03 21.38 2.67
CA ILE A 303 17.46 21.48 3.04
C ILE A 303 17.85 22.82 3.70
N GLY A 304 16.88 23.69 4.02
CA GLY A 304 17.13 24.92 4.78
C GLY A 304 16.76 26.24 4.07
N GLY A 305 16.28 26.18 2.83
CA GLY A 305 15.60 27.28 2.12
C GLY A 305 16.48 28.43 1.62
N VAL A 306 17.48 28.84 2.39
CA VAL A 306 18.31 30.03 2.11
C VAL A 306 19.73 29.65 1.71
N LEU A 307 20.30 28.63 2.35
CA LEU A 307 21.62 28.10 2.02
C LEU A 307 21.43 26.74 1.32
N PRO A 308 21.69 26.64 0.00
CA PRO A 308 21.39 25.45 -0.79
C PRO A 308 22.38 24.29 -0.57
N THR A 309 23.18 24.33 0.49
CA THR A 309 24.24 23.36 0.79
C THR A 309 23.85 22.36 1.87
N GLY A 310 22.66 22.49 2.45
CA GLY A 310 22.13 21.49 3.36
C GLY A 310 21.90 20.15 2.65
N ILE A 311 22.02 19.07 3.41
CA ILE A 311 21.77 17.71 2.95
C ILE A 311 20.83 17.06 3.97
N ARG A 312 19.89 16.26 3.48
CA ARG A 312 19.00 15.48 4.33
C ARG A 312 19.01 14.04 3.88
N ASN A 313 19.28 13.12 4.80
CA ASN A 313 19.32 11.69 4.52
C ASN A 313 18.06 11.01 5.07
N ALA A 314 17.59 9.98 4.38
CA ALA A 314 16.60 9.05 4.90
C ALA A 314 17.06 8.51 6.26
N GLN A 315 16.11 8.28 7.16
CA GLN A 315 16.41 7.67 8.46
C GLN A 315 16.09 6.18 8.37
N LEU A 316 16.93 5.49 7.61
CA LEU A 316 16.99 4.04 7.47
C LEU A 316 18.40 3.57 7.82
N PRO A 317 18.57 2.34 8.34
CA PRO A 317 19.88 1.74 8.55
C PRO A 317 20.56 1.34 7.24
#